data_AF-A0A2T4TXE6-F1
#
_entry.id   AF-A0A2T4TXE6-F1
#
_cell.length_a   1.000
_cell.length_b   1.000
_cell.length_c   1.000
_cell.angle_alpha   90.00
_cell.angle_beta   90.00
_cell.angle_gamma   90.00
#
_symmetry.space_group_name_H-M   'P 1'
#
loop_
_entity.id
_entity.type
_entity.pdbx_description
1 polymer ?
#
loop_
_entity_poly.entity_id
_entity_poly.type
_entity_poly.pdbx_seq_one_letter_code
_entity_poly.pdbx_strand_id
1 'polypeptide(L)'
;MKEQLPQGGQMVSIIEYSAEKKARNSYPHRIISPPMPSRCCQARMNRIGQVQVEDDSRFYYKRCSHCGFTVREFMSAIDIERLLGMDVSDWGDRTEAWLDRIQHEVETERAA
;
A
#
# COMPACT_ATOMS: atom_id res chain seq x y z
N MET A 1 -4.57 0.38 37.87
CA MET A 1 -4.49 -0.68 36.85
C MET A 1 -3.66 -0.12 35.70
N LYS A 2 -2.49 -0.70 35.42
CA LYS A 2 -1.56 -0.22 34.39
C LYS A 2 -1.74 -1.09 33.15
N GLU A 3 -2.10 -0.49 32.03
CA GLU A 3 -2.03 -1.15 30.72
C GLU A 3 -1.03 -0.40 29.86
N GLN A 4 0.19 -0.93 29.83
CA GLN A 4 1.20 -0.61 28.82
C GLN A 4 0.79 -1.27 27.50
N LEU A 5 0.67 -0.48 26.42
CA LEU A 5 0.72 -0.98 25.03
C LEU A 5 2.11 -0.70 24.45
N PRO A 6 2.59 -1.53 23.50
CA PRO A 6 4.00 -1.80 23.29
C PRO A 6 4.72 -0.68 22.53
N GLN A 7 5.89 -0.29 23.03
CA GLN A 7 6.83 0.59 22.34
C GLN A 7 7.82 -0.29 21.57
N GLY A 8 7.38 -0.80 20.41
CA GLY A 8 8.25 -1.37 19.39
C GLY A 8 8.41 -0.35 18.25
N GLY A 9 9.59 0.26 18.16
CA GLY A 9 10.11 1.00 16.99
C GLY A 9 9.09 1.73 16.10
N GLN A 10 8.34 2.69 16.65
CA GLN A 10 7.25 3.33 15.90
C GLN A 10 7.77 4.33 14.86
N MET A 11 7.70 3.93 13.60
CA MET A 11 7.43 4.85 12.49
C MET A 11 6.21 5.70 12.90
N VAL A 12 6.41 7.01 13.08
CA VAL A 12 5.41 7.89 13.69
C VAL A 12 4.22 8.03 12.75
N SER A 13 3.20 7.20 12.93
CA SER A 13 1.93 7.34 12.24
C SER A 13 1.23 8.63 12.71
N ILE A 14 0.69 9.40 11.77
CA ILE A 14 -0.17 10.55 12.08
C ILE A 14 -1.48 10.15 12.79
N ILE A 15 -1.79 8.84 12.88
CA ILE A 15 -2.97 8.33 13.57
C ILE A 15 -2.68 8.20 15.07
N GLU A 16 -3.43 8.94 15.86
CA GLU A 16 -3.56 8.76 17.29
C GLU A 16 -4.82 7.96 17.59
N TYR A 17 -4.65 6.77 18.17
CA TYR A 17 -5.75 5.97 18.66
C TYR A 17 -6.12 6.40 20.09
N SER A 18 -7.38 6.76 20.31
CA SER A 18 -7.87 7.16 21.63
C SER A 18 -9.33 6.75 21.82
N ALA A 19 -9.64 6.18 22.99
CA ALA A 19 -11.01 5.91 23.41
C ALA A 19 -11.71 7.15 24.01
N GLU A 20 -10.92 8.12 24.47
CA GLU A 20 -11.40 9.29 25.22
C GLU A 20 -11.65 10.50 24.31
N LYS A 21 -10.81 10.66 23.27
CA LYS A 21 -10.89 11.80 22.35
C LYS A 21 -11.90 11.52 21.24
N LYS A 22 -12.72 12.52 20.92
CA LYS A 22 -13.62 12.45 19.76
C LYS A 22 -12.82 12.27 18.47
N ALA A 23 -13.27 11.34 17.62
CA ALA A 23 -12.65 11.08 16.33
C ALA A 23 -12.58 12.36 15.49
N ARG A 24 -11.39 12.69 14.98
CA ARG A 24 -11.13 13.92 14.21
C ARG A 24 -10.19 13.63 13.05
N ASN A 25 -10.48 14.20 11.89
CA ASN A 25 -9.60 14.14 10.72
C ASN A 25 -8.96 15.50 10.48
N SER A 26 -7.66 15.61 10.73
CA SER A 26 -6.82 16.76 10.37
C SER A 26 -5.69 16.31 9.43
N TYR A 27 -5.95 15.32 8.59
CA TYR A 27 -5.03 14.90 7.52
C TYR A 27 -4.59 16.12 6.69
N PRO A 28 -3.30 16.25 6.34
CA PRO A 28 -2.23 15.26 6.47
C PRO A 28 -1.49 15.27 7.82
N HIS A 29 -1.82 16.15 8.76
CA HIS A 29 -1.00 16.38 9.95
C HIS A 29 -1.30 15.42 11.11
N ARG A 30 -2.59 15.14 11.37
CA ARG A 30 -2.99 14.29 12.51
C ARG A 30 -4.38 13.73 12.32
N ILE A 31 -4.61 12.50 12.76
CA ILE A 31 -5.93 11.86 12.77
C ILE A 31 -6.16 11.26 14.14
N ILE A 32 -7.25 11.64 14.81
CA ILE A 32 -7.72 10.98 16.03
C ILE A 32 -8.74 9.92 15.62
N SER A 33 -8.45 8.66 15.95
CA SER A 33 -9.26 7.49 15.62
C SER A 33 -9.69 6.76 16.89
N PRO A 34 -10.91 6.20 16.92
CA PRO A 34 -11.24 5.13 17.87
C PRO A 34 -10.21 4.00 17.78
N PRO A 35 -9.90 3.32 18.90
CA PRO A 35 -8.89 2.26 18.93
C PRO A 35 -9.37 0.96 18.24
N MET A 36 -10.69 0.75 18.18
CA MET A 36 -11.30 -0.47 17.65
C MET A 36 -12.29 -0.16 16.52
N PRO A 37 -12.38 -1.02 15.49
CA PRO A 37 -13.41 -0.91 14.47
C PRO A 37 -14.80 -1.19 15.06
N SER A 38 -15.84 -0.70 14.37
CA SER A 38 -17.23 -1.01 14.69
C SER A 38 -17.92 -1.63 13.48
N ARG A 39 -19.13 -2.17 13.66
CA ARG A 39 -19.91 -2.78 12.57
C ARG A 39 -20.06 -1.89 11.32
N CYS A 40 -20.15 -0.57 11.52
CA CYS A 40 -20.25 0.38 10.41
C CYS A 40 -19.02 0.42 9.48
N CYS A 41 -17.83 0.01 9.96
CA CYS A 41 -16.58 0.11 9.19
C CYS A 41 -16.58 -0.80 7.96
N GLN A 42 -17.26 -1.95 8.00
CA GLN A 42 -17.22 -2.92 6.90
C GLN A 42 -17.65 -2.33 5.55
N ALA A 43 -18.62 -1.40 5.55
CA ALA A 43 -19.17 -0.81 4.33
C ALA A 43 -18.80 0.66 4.11
N ARG A 44 -18.17 1.32 5.10
CA ARG A 44 -18.04 2.79 5.11
C ARG A 44 -16.60 3.28 5.19
N MET A 45 -15.63 2.39 5.00
CA MET A 45 -14.21 2.74 4.96
C MET A 45 -13.86 3.34 3.60
N ASN A 46 -13.45 4.61 3.60
CA ASN A 46 -13.08 5.34 2.40
C ASN A 46 -11.59 5.69 2.45
N ARG A 47 -10.92 5.65 1.30
CA ARG A 47 -9.55 6.15 1.18
C ARG A 47 -9.53 7.64 1.46
N ILE A 48 -8.53 8.09 2.22
CA ILE A 48 -8.23 9.49 2.46
C ILE A 48 -6.79 9.78 2.02
N GLY A 49 -6.60 10.86 1.27
CA GLY A 49 -5.29 11.29 0.83
C GLY A 49 -4.64 10.41 -0.25
N GLN A 50 -3.38 10.74 -0.54
CA GLN A 50 -2.56 10.07 -1.55
C GLN A 50 -1.83 8.85 -0.96
N VAL A 51 -1.33 7.98 -1.85
CA VAL A 51 -0.42 6.89 -1.43
C VAL A 51 0.83 7.53 -0.82
N GLN A 52 1.23 7.02 0.32
CA GLN A 52 2.46 7.36 1.02
C GLN A 52 3.49 6.26 0.74
N VAL A 53 4.75 6.67 0.68
CA VAL A 53 5.90 5.77 0.56
C VAL A 53 6.73 5.95 1.84
N GLU A 54 6.89 4.89 2.60
CA GLU A 54 7.67 4.84 3.84
C GLU A 54 8.60 3.62 3.73
N ASP A 55 9.90 3.88 3.60
CA ASP A 55 10.91 2.89 3.21
C ASP A 55 10.52 2.12 1.93
N ASP A 56 10.29 0.81 2.04
CA ASP A 56 9.87 -0.08 0.96
C ASP A 56 8.34 -0.28 0.91
N SER A 57 7.61 0.28 1.88
CA SER A 57 6.17 0.11 2.02
C SER A 57 5.40 1.25 1.36
N ARG A 58 4.44 0.89 0.51
CA ARG A 58 3.43 1.83 -0.01
C ARG A 58 2.12 1.61 0.71
N PHE A 59 1.53 2.67 1.25
CA PHE A 59 0.25 2.58 1.94
C PHE A 59 -0.63 3.81 1.69
N TYR A 60 -1.91 3.70 1.96
CA TYR A 60 -2.81 4.85 2.05
C TYR A 60 -3.67 4.74 3.30
N TYR A 61 -4.23 5.85 3.75
CA TYR A 61 -5.11 5.84 4.90
C TYR A 61 -6.54 5.50 4.47
N LYS A 62 -7.23 4.66 5.24
CA LYS A 62 -8.68 4.45 5.15
C LYS A 62 -9.36 4.96 6.40
N ARG A 63 -10.48 5.67 6.25
CA ARG A 63 -11.29 6.18 7.36
C ARG A 63 -12.77 5.85 7.18
N CYS A 64 -13.41 5.38 8.24
CA CYS A 64 -14.85 5.17 8.29
C CYS A 64 -15.57 6.52 8.30
N SER A 65 -16.45 6.74 7.33
CA SER A 65 -17.24 7.99 7.24
C SER A 65 -18.26 8.16 8.36
N HIS A 66 -18.56 7.09 9.11
CA HIS A 66 -19.54 7.10 10.21
C HIS A 66 -18.89 7.25 11.58
N CYS A 67 -18.03 6.31 12.01
CA CYS A 67 -17.42 6.33 13.34
C CYS A 67 -16.03 6.98 13.39
N GLY A 68 -15.41 7.25 12.23
CA GLY A 68 -14.07 7.83 12.17
C GLY A 68 -12.91 6.88 12.47
N PHE A 69 -13.16 5.58 12.61
CA PHE A 69 -12.09 4.57 12.67
C PHE A 69 -11.16 4.68 11.46
N THR A 70 -9.85 4.72 11.70
CA THR A 70 -8.83 4.99 10.68
C THR A 70 -7.71 3.97 10.76
N VAL A 71 -7.24 3.46 9.62
CA VAL A 71 -6.09 2.54 9.51
C VAL A 71 -5.18 2.92 8.34
N ARG A 72 -3.95 2.40 8.37
CA ARG A 72 -3.08 2.32 7.19
C ARG A 72 -3.43 1.05 6.42
N GLU A 73 -3.75 1.18 5.14
CA GLU A 73 -3.86 0.05 4.22
C GLU A 73 -2.55 -0.06 3.45
N PHE A 74 -1.77 -1.10 3.73
CA PHE A 74 -0.54 -1.40 2.99
C PHE A 74 -0.89 -2.07 1.67
N MET A 75 -0.26 -1.61 0.60
CA MET A 75 -0.43 -2.15 -0.74
C MET A 75 0.49 -3.36 -0.90
N SER A 76 -0.04 -4.44 -1.47
CA SER A 76 0.79 -5.59 -1.85
C SER A 76 1.60 -5.29 -3.12
N ALA A 77 2.62 -6.10 -3.40
CA ALA A 77 3.39 -5.99 -4.65
C ALA A 77 2.48 -6.06 -5.89
N ILE A 78 1.47 -6.94 -5.87
CA ILE A 78 0.49 -7.09 -6.95
C ILE A 78 -0.38 -5.83 -7.09
N ASP A 79 -0.77 -5.19 -5.98
CA ASP A 79 -1.50 -3.91 -6.02
C ASP A 79 -0.66 -2.80 -6.66
N ILE A 80 0.64 -2.81 -6.40
CA ILE A 80 1.60 -1.86 -6.98
C ILE A 80 1.70 -2.09 -8.49
N GLU A 81 1.93 -3.33 -8.94
CA GLU A 81 1.98 -3.68 -10.37
C GLU A 81 0.70 -3.28 -11.11
N ARG A 82 -0.46 -3.56 -10.52
CA ARG A 82 -1.75 -3.22 -11.14
C ARG A 82 -1.98 -1.71 -11.25
N LEU A 83 -1.50 -0.92 -10.29
CA LEU A 83 -1.55 0.54 -10.38
C LEU A 83 -0.50 1.12 -11.33
N LEU A 84 0.62 0.42 -11.51
CA LEU A 84 1.68 0.74 -12.47
C LEU A 84 1.42 0.10 -13.86
N GLY A 85 0.21 -0.37 -14.14
CA GLY A 85 -0.20 -1.05 -15.38
C GLY A 85 -0.19 -0.19 -16.66
N MET A 86 0.86 0.59 -16.88
CA MET A 86 1.33 1.15 -18.15
C MET A 86 2.87 1.12 -18.03
N ASP A 87 3.59 0.07 -18.42
CA ASP A 87 3.87 -0.31 -19.81
C ASP A 87 4.57 -1.70 -19.85
N VAL A 88 3.79 -2.79 -19.97
CA VAL A 88 4.33 -4.15 -20.18
C VAL A 88 4.27 -4.54 -21.67
N SER A 89 3.82 -3.64 -22.53
CA SER A 89 3.83 -3.87 -23.98
C SER A 89 5.24 -3.65 -24.55
N ASP A 90 6.02 -2.68 -24.05
CA ASP A 90 7.40 -2.47 -24.48
C ASP A 90 8.36 -3.60 -24.05
N TRP A 91 8.10 -4.23 -22.89
CA TRP A 91 8.93 -5.34 -22.41
C TRP A 91 8.71 -6.65 -23.17
N GLY A 92 7.49 -6.93 -23.63
CA GLY A 92 7.20 -8.15 -24.40
C GLY A 92 7.94 -8.20 -25.73
N ASP A 93 7.98 -7.08 -26.46
CA ASP A 93 8.63 -6.97 -27.77
C ASP A 93 10.16 -7.16 -27.68
N ARG A 94 10.76 -6.61 -26.60
CA ARG A 94 12.21 -6.66 -26.40
C ARG A 94 12.71 -8.03 -25.95
N THR A 95 11.90 -8.80 -25.23
CA THR A 95 12.25 -10.19 -24.84
C THR A 95 12.17 -11.15 -26.01
N GLU A 96 11.14 -11.04 -26.86
CA GLU A 96 10.96 -11.93 -28.02
C GLU A 96 12.12 -11.78 -29.01
N ALA A 97 12.51 -10.53 -29.32
CA ALA A 97 13.63 -10.26 -30.23
C ALA A 97 14.99 -10.77 -29.70
N TRP A 98 15.20 -10.75 -28.39
CA TRP A 98 16.42 -11.28 -27.77
C TRP A 98 16.46 -12.82 -27.78
N LEU A 99 15.32 -13.47 -27.54
CA LEU A 99 15.19 -14.93 -27.62
C LEU A 99 15.43 -15.45 -29.04
N ASP A 100 14.85 -14.78 -30.06
CA ASP A 100 15.04 -15.13 -31.47
C ASP A 100 16.52 -15.04 -31.88
N ARG A 101 17.22 -13.99 -31.41
CA ARG A 101 18.66 -13.81 -31.66
C ARG A 101 19.51 -14.93 -31.06
N ILE A 102 19.24 -15.31 -29.80
CA ILE A 102 19.96 -16.41 -29.14
C ILE A 102 19.71 -17.73 -29.86
N GLN A 103 18.46 -17.99 -30.26
CA GLN A 103 18.10 -19.17 -31.02
C GLN A 103 18.93 -19.23 -32.32
N HIS A 104 19.02 -18.12 -33.05
CA HIS A 104 19.77 -18.03 -34.29
C HIS A 104 21.28 -18.22 -34.10
N GLU A 105 21.87 -17.64 -33.05
CA GLU A 105 23.28 -17.84 -32.71
C GLU A 105 23.58 -19.32 -32.43
N VAL A 106 22.74 -19.99 -31.63
CA VAL A 106 22.86 -21.42 -31.32
C VAL A 106 22.69 -22.30 -32.56
N GLU A 107 21.75 -21.96 -33.46
CA GLU A 107 21.58 -22.71 -34.71
C GLU A 107 22.77 -22.53 -35.66
N THR A 108 23.35 -21.33 -35.69
CA THR A 108 24.53 -21.03 -36.51
C THR A 108 25.77 -21.76 -35.99
N GLU A 109 25.96 -21.81 -34.67
CA GLU A 109 27.06 -22.58 -34.04
C GLU A 109 26.88 -24.09 -34.21
N ARG A 110 25.64 -24.60 -34.27
CA ARG A 110 25.39 -26.03 -34.53
C ARG A 110 25.58 -26.43 -36.00
N ALA A 111 25.49 -25.48 -36.92
CA ALA A 111 25.64 -25.71 -38.36
C ALA A 111 27.08 -25.51 -38.88
N ALA A 112 27.98 -24.98 -38.05
CA ALA A 112 29.41 -24.81 -38.33
C ALA A 112 30.25 -25.99 -37.79
#